data_AF-A0A128F791-F1
#
_entry.id   AF-A0A128F791-F1
#
_cell.length_a   1.000
_cell.length_b   1.000
_cell.length_c   1.000
_cell.angle_alpha   90.00
_cell.angle_beta   90.00
_cell.angle_gamma   90.00
#
_symmetry.space_group_name_H-M   'P 1'
#
loop_
_entity.id
_entity.type
_entity.pdbx_description
1 polymer ?
#
loop_
_entity_poly.entity_id
_entity_poly.type
_entity_poly.pdbx_seq_one_letter_code
_entity_poly.pdbx_strand_id
1 'polypeptide(L)'
;MDWEDILVSIFGGLLKLIKLILIDFIVFGIIYWYGYVILMTLSFGRYPRGSKRTDDENLISFFGIFCFSMTVIIFLGIDAAAPQEPSALE
;
A
#
# COMPACT_ATOMS: atom_id res chain seq x y z
N MET A 1 -13.76 37.13 17.92
CA MET A 1 -13.35 35.78 17.51
C MET A 1 -14.04 35.56 16.19
N ASP A 2 -13.31 35.75 15.10
CA ASP A 2 -13.89 35.81 13.77
C ASP A 2 -14.33 34.42 13.33
N TRP A 3 -15.59 34.31 12.92
CA TRP A 3 -16.23 33.04 12.52
C TRP A 3 -15.51 32.37 11.34
N GLU A 4 -14.77 33.14 10.55
CA GLU A 4 -13.96 32.65 9.43
C GLU A 4 -12.80 31.76 9.89
N ASP A 5 -12.12 32.10 10.98
CA ASP A 5 -10.96 31.33 11.48
C ASP A 5 -11.38 29.94 11.98
N ILE A 6 -12.55 29.86 12.62
CA ILE A 6 -13.13 28.60 13.11
C ILE A 6 -13.51 27.71 11.93
N LEU A 7 -14.12 28.27 10.88
CA LEU A 7 -14.50 27.53 9.67
C LEU A 7 -13.26 27.01 8.93
N VAL A 8 -12.23 27.82 8.74
CA VAL A 8 -10.99 27.40 8.06
C VAL A 8 -10.29 26.27 8.83
N SER A 9 -10.26 26.35 10.16
CA SER A 9 -9.66 25.32 11.00
C SER A 9 -10.43 23.98 10.94
N ILE A 10 -11.76 24.03 11.01
CA ILE A 10 -12.62 22.82 10.94
C ILE A 10 -12.57 22.20 9.55
N PHE A 11 -12.71 22.99 8.48
CA PHE A 11 -12.65 22.48 7.11
C PHE A 11 -11.26 21.96 6.75
N GLY A 12 -10.19 22.61 7.23
CA GLY A 12 -8.81 22.13 7.07
C GLY A 12 -8.57 20.79 7.76
N GLY A 13 -9.13 20.59 8.96
CA GLY A 13 -9.10 19.31 9.67
C GLY A 13 -9.89 18.22 8.94
N LEU A 14 -11.10 18.54 8.49
CA LEU A 14 -11.97 17.60 7.77
C LEU A 14 -11.36 17.14 6.43
N LEU A 15 -10.76 18.06 5.67
CA LEU A 15 -10.05 17.75 4.42
C LEU A 15 -8.87 16.79 4.64
N LYS A 16 -8.11 16.98 5.72
CA LYS A 16 -7.03 16.05 6.09
C LYS A 16 -7.56 14.65 6.43
N LEU A 17 -8.69 14.58 7.13
CA LEU A 17 -9.33 13.33 7.53
C LEU A 17 -9.87 12.56 6.31
N ILE A 18 -10.55 13.26 5.40
CA ILE A 18 -11.01 12.69 4.12
C ILE A 18 -9.81 12.21 3.30
N LYS A 19 -8.74 13.00 3.22
CA LYS A 19 -7.53 12.61 2.50
C LYS A 19 -6.90 11.34 3.07
N LEU A 20 -6.90 11.18 4.40
CA LEU A 20 -6.35 10.00 5.06
C LEU A 20 -7.21 8.75 4.78
N ILE A 21 -8.52 8.86 4.89
CA ILE A 21 -9.46 7.77 4.54
C ILE A 21 -9.33 7.39 3.06
N LEU A 22 -9.19 8.39 2.18
CA LEU A 22 -9.05 8.15 0.74
C LEU A 22 -7.73 7.46 0.42
N ILE A 23 -6.63 7.86 1.07
CA ILE A 23 -5.33 7.19 0.95
C ILE A 23 -5.45 5.75 1.43
N ASP A 24 -6.01 5.50 2.61
CA ASP A 24 -6.19 4.15 3.13
C ASP A 24 -7.05 3.29 2.20
N PHE A 25 -8.12 3.84 1.65
CA PHE A 25 -8.97 3.12 0.69
C PHE A 25 -8.22 2.78 -0.61
N ILE A 26 -7.47 3.73 -1.15
CA ILE A 26 -6.66 3.53 -2.36
C ILE A 26 -5.56 2.49 -2.09
N VAL A 27 -4.84 2.63 -0.98
CA VAL A 27 -3.75 1.73 -0.59
C VAL A 27 -4.30 0.34 -0.35
N PHE A 28 -5.38 0.20 0.42
CA PHE A 28 -6.00 -1.10 0.69
C PHE A 28 -6.56 -1.74 -0.58
N GLY A 29 -7.23 -0.95 -1.44
CA GLY A 29 -7.74 -1.43 -2.73
C GLY A 29 -6.64 -1.90 -3.67
N ILE A 30 -5.54 -1.15 -3.77
CA ILE A 30 -4.38 -1.51 -4.58
C ILE A 30 -3.70 -2.76 -4.02
N ILE A 31 -3.44 -2.82 -2.71
CA ILE A 31 -2.79 -3.96 -2.06
C ILE A 31 -3.64 -5.22 -2.19
N TYR A 32 -4.95 -5.12 -1.97
CA TYR A 32 -5.88 -6.23 -2.13
C TYR A 32 -5.89 -6.74 -3.57
N TRP A 33 -5.97 -5.84 -4.54
CA TRP A 33 -5.91 -6.22 -5.96
C TRP A 33 -4.56 -6.85 -6.32
N TYR A 34 -3.47 -6.29 -5.82
CA TYR A 34 -2.11 -6.78 -6.04
C TYR A 34 -1.93 -8.20 -5.48
N GLY A 35 -2.33 -8.43 -4.22
CA GLY A 35 -2.32 -9.75 -3.60
C GLY A 35 -3.18 -10.75 -4.38
N TYR A 36 -4.36 -10.34 -4.85
CA TYR A 36 -5.24 -11.19 -5.65
C TYR A 36 -4.60 -11.60 -6.97
N VAL A 37 -4.01 -10.65 -7.71
CA VAL A 37 -3.33 -10.93 -8.98
C VAL A 37 -2.18 -11.90 -8.76
N ILE A 38 -1.36 -11.70 -7.73
CA ILE A 38 -0.23 -12.59 -7.44
C ILE A 38 -0.72 -14.00 -7.09
N LEU A 39 -1.71 -14.14 -6.21
CA LEU A 39 -2.29 -15.43 -5.86
C LEU A 39 -2.90 -16.12 -7.08
N MET A 40 -3.54 -15.35 -7.96
CA MET A 40 -4.08 -15.83 -9.23
C MET A 40 -2.96 -16.30 -10.17
N THR A 41 -1.84 -15.59 -10.25
CA THR A 41 -0.67 -16.01 -11.04
C THR A 41 -0.02 -17.27 -10.47
N LEU A 42 0.24 -17.31 -9.15
CA LEU A 42 0.88 -18.44 -8.46
C LEU A 42 0.05 -19.73 -8.55
N SER A 43 -1.28 -19.59 -8.52
CA SER A 43 -2.20 -20.72 -8.66
C SER A 43 -2.50 -21.10 -10.12
N PHE A 44 -1.77 -20.55 -11.09
CA PHE A 44 -2.01 -20.74 -12.54
C PHE A 44 -3.46 -20.46 -12.94
N GLY A 45 -4.07 -19.45 -12.32
CA GLY A 45 -5.45 -19.04 -12.57
C GLY A 45 -6.52 -19.91 -11.91
N ARG A 46 -6.14 -20.91 -11.09
CA ARG A 46 -7.05 -21.79 -10.33
C ARG A 46 -7.54 -21.18 -9.01
N TYR A 47 -7.05 -20.00 -8.62
CA TYR A 47 -7.54 -19.31 -7.43
C TYR A 47 -9.06 -19.08 -7.52
N PRO A 48 -9.82 -19.29 -6.43
CA PRO A 48 -11.27 -19.11 -6.43
C PRO A 48 -11.69 -17.72 -6.92
N ARG A 49 -12.62 -17.70 -7.87
CA ARG A 49 -13.25 -16.49 -8.43
C ARG A 49 -14.68 -16.36 -7.90
N GLY A 50 -15.23 -15.15 -7.91
CA GLY A 50 -16.63 -14.92 -7.54
C GLY A 50 -16.86 -15.00 -6.02
N SER A 51 -17.93 -15.67 -5.58
CA SER A 51 -18.35 -15.67 -4.16
C SER A 51 -17.35 -16.32 -3.19
N LYS A 52 -16.44 -17.16 -3.68
CA LYS A 52 -15.36 -17.73 -2.85
C LYS A 52 -14.19 -16.76 -2.64
N ARG A 53 -14.15 -15.65 -3.39
CA ARG A 53 -13.14 -14.59 -3.24
C ARG A 53 -13.36 -13.78 -1.96
N THR A 54 -14.63 -13.55 -1.61
CA THR A 54 -15.03 -12.80 -0.40
C THR A 54 -14.74 -13.58 0.88
N ASP A 55 -14.79 -14.91 0.84
CA ASP A 55 -14.44 -15.75 1.99
C ASP A 55 -12.94 -15.68 2.34
N ASP A 56 -12.08 -15.50 1.33
CA ASP A 56 -10.63 -15.39 1.47
C ASP A 56 -10.11 -13.95 1.45
N GLU A 57 -10.98 -12.94 1.61
CA GLU A 57 -10.61 -11.52 1.50
C GLU A 57 -9.45 -11.13 2.43
N ASN A 58 -9.49 -11.61 3.67
CA ASN A 58 -8.44 -11.38 4.65
C ASN A 58 -7.11 -12.03 4.26
N LEU A 59 -7.15 -13.22 3.65
CA LEU A 59 -5.96 -13.93 3.17
C LEU A 59 -5.33 -13.19 1.99
N ILE A 60 -6.16 -12.73 1.04
CA ILE A 60 -5.72 -11.97 -0.12
C ILE A 60 -5.06 -10.66 0.32
N SER A 61 -5.68 -9.92 1.24
CA SER A 61 -5.12 -8.66 1.75
C SER A 61 -3.84 -8.90 2.55
N PHE A 62 -3.80 -9.91 3.43
CA PHE A 62 -2.60 -10.24 4.20
C PHE A 62 -1.43 -10.64 3.29
N PHE A 63 -1.71 -11.45 2.26
CA PHE A 63 -0.72 -11.85 1.27
C PHE A 63 -0.24 -10.65 0.43
N GLY A 64 -1.15 -9.75 0.06
CA GLY A 64 -0.82 -8.50 -0.61
C GLY A 64 0.13 -7.62 0.21
N ILE A 65 -0.15 -7.44 1.51
CA ILE A 65 0.71 -6.68 2.43
C ILE A 65 2.08 -7.36 2.56
N PHE A 66 2.12 -8.68 2.68
CA PHE A 66 3.36 -9.45 2.75
C PHE A 66 4.22 -9.30 1.48
N CYS A 67 3.62 -9.44 0.30
CA CYS A 67 4.34 -9.23 -0.96
C CYS A 67 4.82 -7.79 -1.10
N PHE A 68 3.99 -6.81 -0.73
CA PHE A 68 4.37 -5.40 -0.79
C PHE A 68 5.54 -5.08 0.16
N SER A 69 5.50 -5.57 1.40
CA SER A 69 6.59 -5.36 2.36
C SER A 69 7.89 -6.04 1.93
N MET A 70 7.82 -7.25 1.37
CA MET A 70 8.98 -7.92 0.77
C MET A 70 9.58 -7.10 -0.37
N THR A 71 8.76 -6.56 -1.28
CA THR A 71 9.24 -5.69 -2.37
C THR A 71 9.95 -4.46 -1.81
N VAL A 72 9.40 -3.80 -0.79
CA VAL A 72 10.02 -2.63 -0.14
C VAL A 72 11.35 -3.01 0.52
N ILE A 73 11.41 -4.12 1.25
CA ILE A 73 12.64 -4.61 1.89
C ILE A 73 13.72 -4.93 0.86
N ILE A 74 13.34 -5.59 -0.24
CA ILE A 74 14.26 -5.91 -1.34
C ILE A 74 14.77 -4.60 -1.98
N PHE A 75 13.88 -3.64 -2.25
CA PHE A 75 14.26 -2.38 -2.88
C PHE A 75 15.21 -1.56 -2.01
N LEU A 76 14.92 -1.43 -0.71
CA LEU A 76 15.79 -0.75 0.25
C LEU A 76 17.09 -1.53 0.53
N GLY A 77 17.02 -2.86 0.54
CA GLY A 77 18.17 -3.73 0.71
C GLY A 77 19.11 -3.70 -0.50
N ILE A 78 18.58 -3.54 -1.71
CA ILE A 78 19.37 -3.35 -2.93
C ILE A 78 20.13 -2.01 -2.86
N ASP A 79 19.51 -0.93 -2.38
CA ASP A 79 20.21 0.34 -2.16
C ASP A 79 21.34 0.22 -1.12
N ALA A 80 21.15 -0.60 -0.09
CA ALA A 80 22.19 -0.87 0.91
C ALA A 80 23.32 -1.80 0.40
N ALA A 81 23.04 -2.63 -0.61
CA ALA A 81 23.99 -3.55 -1.22
C ALA A 81 24.67 -2.99 -2.48
N ALA A 82 24.27 -1.80 -2.94
CA ALA A 82 24.98 -1.07 -3.96
C ALA A 82 26.42 -0.80 -3.46
N PRO A 83 27.46 -1.28 -4.16
CA PRO A 83 28.83 -0.99 -3.77
C PRO A 83 28.99 0.54 -3.79
N GLN A 84 29.32 1.13 -2.64
CA GLN A 84 29.77 2.52 -2.59
C GLN A 84 30.97 2.60 -3.52
N GLU A 85 30.85 3.31 -4.65
CA GLU A 85 32.02 3.60 -5.48
C GLU A 85 33.06 4.21 -4.56
N PRO A 86 34.28 3.64 -4.44
CA PRO A 86 35.32 4.22 -3.64
C PRO A 86 35.55 5.62 -4.21
N SER A 87 35.25 6.65 -3.41
CA SER A 87 35.53 8.03 -3.75
C SER A 87 37.03 8.15 -3.99
N ALA A 88 37.42 8.08 -5.25
CA ALA A 88 38.78 8.23 -5.71
C ALA A 88 39.19 9.70 -5.58
N LEU A 89 39.42 10.16 -4.35
CA LEU A 89 40.08 11.42 -4.02
C LEU A 89 40.84 11.25 -2.70
N GLU A 90 41.99 10.56 -2.78
CA GLU A 90 43.16 10.86 -1.94
C GLU A 90 44.13 11.73 -2.75
#